data_AF-A0A2A5M7P9-F1
#
_entry.id   AF-A0A2A5M7P9-F1
#
_cell.length_a   1.000
_cell.length_b   1.000
_cell.length_c   1.000
_cell.angle_alpha   90.00
_cell.angle_beta   90.00
_cell.angle_gamma   90.00
#
_symmetry.space_group_name_H-M   'P 1'
#
loop_
_entity.id
_entity.type
_entity.pdbx_description
1 polymer ?
#
loop_
_entity_poly.entity_id
_entity_poly.type
_entity_poly.pdbx_seq_one_letter_code
_entity_poly.pdbx_strand_id
1 'polypeptide(L)'
;MKISYEDAGVSIDNGNAFVEAIKPLVKETFNDNVVGGIGSFAGAFRMPSGFKKPVILGATDGVGTKLRLAIDAKKYDTIGQDLVAMCVNDLICNFATPLFFLDYYATAKLEVEVAKAVVSGIAKGCKMANCALIGGETAEMPGMYAKDDFDLAGFAVGMAEEDEIDRSKFVKNGDILLALPSSGLHSNGYSLARKVLFESLKLKFDDKIEGKNLIDILLEPTRIYVRDFLT
;
A
#
# COMPACT_ATOMS: atom_id res chain seq x y z
N MET A 1 7.75 40.63 -7.15
CA MET A 1 6.84 39.86 -6.26
C MET A 1 7.67 38.79 -5.57
N LYS A 2 7.52 38.63 -4.25
CA LYS A 2 8.14 37.54 -3.51
C LYS A 2 7.14 36.38 -3.53
N ILE A 3 7.40 35.38 -4.37
CA ILE A 3 6.58 34.17 -4.49
C ILE A 3 6.94 33.26 -3.32
N SER A 4 5.95 32.81 -2.56
CA SER A 4 6.09 31.88 -1.44
C SER A 4 5.73 30.45 -1.85
N TYR A 5 6.05 29.47 -1.00
CA TYR A 5 5.61 28.07 -1.18
C TYR A 5 4.07 27.97 -1.13
N GLU A 6 3.42 28.79 -0.32
CA GLU A 6 1.96 28.87 -0.24
C GLU A 6 1.35 29.42 -1.53
N ASP A 7 2.00 30.40 -2.19
CA ASP A 7 1.58 30.90 -3.51
C ASP A 7 1.69 29.82 -4.60
N ALA A 8 2.54 28.80 -4.40
CA ALA A 8 2.64 27.63 -5.27
C ALA A 8 1.66 26.51 -4.89
N GLY A 9 0.81 26.73 -3.87
CA GLY A 9 -0.21 25.80 -3.40
C GLY A 9 0.29 24.75 -2.40
N VAL A 10 1.43 24.96 -1.75
CA VAL A 10 2.02 24.03 -0.77
C VAL A 10 1.90 24.59 0.65
N SER A 11 1.32 23.83 1.57
CA SER A 11 1.12 24.24 2.97
C SER A 11 2.01 23.44 3.94
N ILE A 12 2.98 24.13 4.54
CA ILE A 12 3.87 23.56 5.57
C ILE A 12 3.06 23.18 6.82
N ASP A 13 2.06 23.99 7.20
CA ASP A 13 1.23 23.75 8.38
C ASP A 13 0.36 22.50 8.22
N ASN A 14 -0.21 22.28 7.02
CA ASN A 14 -0.97 21.06 6.72
C ASN A 14 -0.07 19.82 6.76
N GLY A 15 1.16 19.93 6.23
CA GLY A 15 2.16 18.86 6.33
C GLY A 15 2.49 18.49 7.77
N ASN A 16 2.74 19.48 8.63
CA ASN A 16 3.02 19.25 10.05
C ASN A 16 1.82 18.64 10.79
N ALA A 17 0.61 19.17 10.55
CA ALA A 17 -0.62 18.63 11.16
C ALA A 17 -0.89 17.19 10.73
N PHE A 18 -0.64 16.87 9.45
CA PHE A 18 -0.74 15.52 8.93
C PHE A 18 0.24 14.57 9.61
N VAL A 19 1.52 14.95 9.73
CA VAL A 19 2.54 14.14 10.42
C VAL A 19 2.12 13.84 11.86
N GLU A 20 1.65 14.84 12.63
CA GLU A 20 1.16 14.60 13.99
C GLU A 20 -0.05 13.66 14.03
N ALA A 21 -0.96 13.77 13.06
CA ALA A 21 -2.17 12.95 12.99
C ALA A 21 -1.89 11.47 12.70
N ILE A 22 -0.84 11.16 11.94
CA ILE A 22 -0.48 9.78 11.57
C ILE A 22 0.51 9.11 12.52
N LYS A 23 1.25 9.88 13.33
CA LYS A 23 2.24 9.35 14.28
C LYS A 23 1.73 8.16 15.12
N PRO A 24 0.52 8.18 15.71
CA PRO A 24 0.01 7.04 16.47
C PRO A 24 -0.18 5.79 15.61
N LEU A 25 -0.75 5.95 14.42
CA LEU A 25 -1.01 4.85 13.47
C LEU A 25 0.29 4.15 13.08
N VAL A 26 1.33 4.93 12.80
CA VAL A 26 2.62 4.38 12.40
C VAL A 26 3.33 3.70 13.57
N LYS A 27 3.28 4.29 14.78
CA LYS A 27 3.86 3.66 15.98
C LYS A 27 3.26 2.29 16.28
N GLU A 28 1.99 2.06 15.96
CA GLU A 28 1.36 0.72 16.13
C GLU A 28 1.98 -0.35 15.22
N THR A 29 2.71 0.02 14.16
CA THR A 29 3.39 -0.92 13.27
C THR A 29 4.79 -1.28 13.74
N PHE A 30 5.33 -0.57 14.75
CA PHE A 30 6.72 -0.74 15.16
C PHE A 30 6.95 -2.08 15.88
N ASN A 31 8.14 -2.61 15.67
CA ASN A 31 8.68 -3.76 16.38
C ASN A 31 10.07 -3.42 16.94
N ASP A 32 10.71 -4.35 17.63
CA ASP A 32 12.01 -4.14 18.30
C ASP A 32 13.16 -3.80 17.34
N ASN A 33 12.98 -4.03 16.04
CA ASN A 33 13.98 -3.69 15.04
C ASN A 33 13.90 -2.23 14.58
N VAL A 34 12.79 -1.52 14.80
CA VAL A 34 12.71 -0.09 14.47
C VAL A 34 13.64 0.71 15.39
N VAL A 35 14.41 1.64 14.80
CA VAL A 35 15.33 2.54 15.53
C VAL A 35 14.85 3.97 15.36
N GLY A 36 14.53 4.64 16.47
CA GLY A 36 14.04 6.01 16.46
C GLY A 36 12.52 6.09 16.26
N GLY A 37 12.05 7.07 15.49
CA GLY A 37 10.62 7.25 15.23
C GLY A 37 10.33 8.16 14.04
N ILE A 38 9.04 8.43 13.80
CA ILE A 38 8.58 9.31 12.72
C ILE A 38 9.01 10.77 12.95
N GLY A 39 9.33 11.45 11.84
CA GLY A 39 9.75 12.86 11.80
C GLY A 39 11.26 13.06 11.65
N SER A 40 12.02 11.96 11.53
CA SER A 40 13.42 11.97 11.12
C SER A 40 13.55 12.08 9.59
N PHE A 41 14.70 12.56 9.09
CA PHE A 41 15.03 12.59 7.65
C PHE A 41 15.06 11.20 7.00
N ALA A 42 15.20 10.13 7.80
CA ALA A 42 15.14 8.75 7.36
C ALA A 42 14.59 7.86 8.47
N GLY A 43 13.84 6.83 8.06
CA GLY A 43 13.52 5.68 8.92
C GLY A 43 14.73 4.76 9.06
N ALA A 44 14.89 4.14 10.23
CA ALA A 44 15.97 3.20 10.50
C ALA A 44 15.44 1.87 11.06
N PHE A 45 16.00 0.77 10.57
CA PHE A 45 15.60 -0.59 10.93
C PHE A 45 16.85 -1.45 11.15
N ARG A 46 16.93 -2.14 12.29
CA ARG A 46 18.01 -3.08 12.62
C ARG A 46 17.87 -4.31 11.74
N MET A 47 18.97 -4.76 11.15
CA MET A 47 18.98 -6.00 10.38
C MET A 47 18.70 -7.19 11.31
N PRO A 48 17.67 -8.00 11.04
CA PRO A 48 17.43 -9.22 11.81
C PRO A 48 18.61 -10.19 11.72
N SER A 49 18.90 -10.90 12.81
CA SER A 49 19.87 -11.99 12.84
C SER A 49 19.22 -13.33 12.46
N GLY A 50 20.04 -14.37 12.23
CA GLY A 50 19.57 -15.74 12.00
C GLY A 50 19.63 -16.23 10.55
N PHE A 51 19.90 -15.34 9.59
CA PHE A 51 20.14 -15.70 8.20
C PHE A 51 21.60 -16.14 7.99
N LYS A 52 21.82 -17.17 7.17
CA LYS A 52 23.16 -17.67 6.83
C LYS A 52 23.76 -16.91 5.65
N LYS A 53 22.96 -16.66 4.62
CA LYS A 53 23.30 -15.88 3.42
C LYS A 53 22.21 -14.83 3.18
N PRO A 54 22.15 -13.79 4.03
CA PRO A 54 21.11 -12.78 3.94
C PRO A 54 21.22 -12.00 2.62
N VAL A 55 20.08 -11.81 1.97
CA VAL A 55 19.94 -10.91 0.82
C VAL A 55 18.71 -10.04 1.01
N ILE A 56 18.83 -8.77 0.63
CA ILE A 56 17.76 -7.78 0.74
C ILE A 56 17.00 -7.73 -0.58
N LEU A 57 15.67 -7.74 -0.49
CA LEU A 57 14.77 -7.57 -1.62
C LEU A 57 14.01 -6.26 -1.45
N GLY A 58 13.87 -5.52 -2.54
CA GLY A 58 13.00 -4.34 -2.63
C GLY A 58 11.85 -4.62 -3.58
N ALA A 59 10.65 -4.22 -3.17
CA ALA A 59 9.45 -4.23 -4.00
C ALA A 59 8.83 -2.85 -3.99
N THR A 60 8.41 -2.37 -5.16
CA THR A 60 7.67 -1.12 -5.29
C THR A 60 6.46 -1.33 -6.17
N ASP A 61 5.33 -0.79 -5.74
CA ASP A 61 4.09 -0.88 -6.49
C ASP A 61 3.17 0.29 -6.16
N GLY A 62 2.14 0.48 -6.98
CA GLY A 62 1.02 1.38 -6.73
C GLY A 62 -0.28 0.60 -6.56
N VAL A 63 -1.36 1.32 -6.22
CA VAL A 63 -2.71 0.71 -6.17
C VAL A 63 -3.29 0.58 -7.59
N GLY A 64 -2.85 1.42 -8.53
CA GLY A 64 -3.37 1.44 -9.90
C GLY A 64 -4.79 2.01 -9.99
N THR A 65 -5.53 1.63 -11.04
CA THR A 65 -6.80 2.30 -11.37
C THR A 65 -7.97 1.98 -10.44
N LYS A 66 -7.76 1.13 -9.41
CA LYS A 66 -8.68 0.99 -8.27
C LYS A 66 -8.83 2.29 -7.50
N LEU A 67 -7.78 3.14 -7.44
CA LEU A 67 -7.82 4.46 -6.81
C LEU A 67 -8.97 5.33 -7.31
N ARG A 68 -9.28 5.27 -8.61
CA ARG A 68 -10.38 6.06 -9.17
C ARG A 68 -11.73 5.72 -8.53
N LEU A 69 -11.99 4.45 -8.25
CA LEU A 69 -13.22 4.03 -7.58
C LEU A 69 -13.26 4.49 -6.12
N ALA A 70 -12.12 4.41 -5.43
CA ALA A 70 -11.99 4.91 -4.06
C ALA A 70 -12.27 6.42 -3.97
N ILE A 71 -11.72 7.21 -4.90
CA ILE A 71 -11.94 8.66 -5.00
C ILE A 71 -13.40 8.96 -5.35
N ASP A 72 -13.95 8.33 -6.38
CA ASP A 72 -15.35 8.54 -6.79
C ASP A 72 -16.34 8.20 -5.68
N ALA A 73 -16.07 7.14 -4.93
CA ALA A 73 -16.92 6.68 -3.83
C ALA A 73 -16.62 7.36 -2.48
N LYS A 74 -15.55 8.16 -2.40
CA LYS A 74 -15.01 8.76 -1.16
C LYS A 74 -14.76 7.72 -0.06
N LYS A 75 -14.17 6.59 -0.43
CA LYS A 75 -13.82 5.46 0.45
C LYS A 75 -12.32 5.20 0.38
N TYR A 76 -11.59 5.62 1.42
CA TYR A 76 -10.12 5.70 1.40
C TYR A 76 -9.44 4.78 2.42
N ASP A 77 -10.19 4.18 3.31
CA ASP A 77 -9.69 3.42 4.47
C ASP A 77 -9.14 2.03 4.13
N THR A 78 -9.42 1.52 2.92
CA THR A 78 -8.97 0.20 2.46
C THR A 78 -7.84 0.24 1.42
N ILE A 79 -7.70 1.32 0.66
CA ILE A 79 -6.69 1.41 -0.42
C ILE A 79 -5.25 1.39 0.08
N GLY A 80 -4.99 1.83 1.32
CA GLY A 80 -3.68 1.69 1.94
C GLY A 80 -3.30 0.22 2.17
N GLN A 81 -4.28 -0.65 2.48
CA GLN A 81 -4.04 -2.09 2.58
C GLN A 81 -3.72 -2.68 1.21
N ASP A 82 -4.42 -2.25 0.15
CA ASP A 82 -4.12 -2.66 -1.23
C ASP A 82 -2.67 -2.33 -1.60
N LEU A 83 -2.22 -1.10 -1.31
CA LEU A 83 -0.85 -0.65 -1.59
C LEU A 83 0.19 -1.56 -0.93
N VAL A 84 0.01 -1.86 0.37
CA VAL A 84 0.91 -2.74 1.10
C VAL A 84 0.86 -4.15 0.52
N ALA A 85 -0.33 -4.68 0.26
CA ALA A 85 -0.53 -6.04 -0.23
C ALA A 85 0.17 -6.28 -1.57
N MET A 86 0.09 -5.33 -2.50
CA MET A 86 0.78 -5.41 -3.80
C MET A 86 2.29 -5.61 -3.61
N CYS A 87 2.92 -4.80 -2.74
CA CYS A 87 4.36 -4.90 -2.53
C CYS A 87 4.77 -6.15 -1.73
N VAL A 88 4.08 -6.46 -0.62
CA VAL A 88 4.53 -7.55 0.28
C VAL A 88 4.21 -8.94 -0.28
N ASN A 89 3.17 -9.07 -1.10
CA ASN A 89 2.88 -10.33 -1.79
C ASN A 89 3.96 -10.65 -2.84
N ASP A 90 4.57 -9.64 -3.46
CA ASP A 90 5.71 -9.83 -4.38
C ASP A 90 6.99 -10.26 -3.65
N LEU A 91 7.22 -9.77 -2.43
CA LEU A 91 8.34 -10.19 -1.60
C LEU A 91 8.25 -11.69 -1.27
N ILE A 92 7.08 -12.18 -0.85
CA ILE A 92 6.92 -13.59 -0.48
C ILE A 92 6.96 -14.54 -1.68
N CYS A 93 6.66 -14.07 -2.90
CA CYS A 93 6.90 -14.86 -4.12
C CYS A 93 8.38 -15.22 -4.31
N ASN A 94 9.29 -14.45 -3.70
CA ASN A 94 10.73 -14.70 -3.67
C ASN A 94 11.21 -15.13 -2.27
N PHE A 95 10.31 -15.70 -1.46
CA PHE A 95 10.58 -16.23 -0.13
C PHE A 95 11.16 -15.22 0.87
N ALA A 96 10.97 -13.92 0.63
CA ALA A 96 11.45 -12.88 1.54
C ALA A 96 10.45 -12.61 2.66
N THR A 97 10.99 -12.47 3.87
CA THR A 97 10.25 -11.96 5.03
C THR A 97 10.18 -10.42 4.95
N PRO A 98 8.99 -9.81 4.88
CA PRO A 98 8.86 -8.35 4.92
C PRO A 98 9.43 -7.77 6.22
N LEU A 99 10.23 -6.70 6.11
CA LEU A 99 10.87 -6.04 7.25
C LEU A 99 10.19 -4.70 7.53
N PHE A 100 10.19 -3.82 6.54
CA PHE A 100 9.63 -2.49 6.65
C PHE A 100 9.01 -2.00 5.34
N PHE A 101 8.23 -0.93 5.46
CA PHE A 101 7.51 -0.29 4.39
C PHE A 101 7.76 1.23 4.41
N LEU A 102 7.77 1.84 3.23
CA LEU A 102 7.65 3.29 3.04
C LEU A 102 6.54 3.59 2.03
N ASP A 103 5.93 4.76 2.15
CA ASP A 103 4.91 5.24 1.22
C ASP A 103 5.25 6.63 0.65
N TYR A 104 4.72 6.90 -0.54
CA TYR A 104 4.74 8.20 -1.17
C TYR A 104 3.32 8.58 -1.57
N TYR A 105 2.81 9.67 -1.01
CA TYR A 105 1.48 10.22 -1.25
C TYR A 105 1.61 11.50 -2.08
N ALA A 106 1.09 11.49 -3.30
CA ALA A 106 1.08 12.66 -4.17
C ALA A 106 -0.35 13.11 -4.45
N THR A 107 -0.63 14.40 -4.31
CA THR A 107 -1.98 14.96 -4.50
C THR A 107 -1.93 16.36 -5.09
N ALA A 108 -3.04 16.85 -5.64
CA ALA A 108 -3.14 18.24 -6.04
C ALA A 108 -3.13 19.18 -4.82
N LYS A 109 -3.84 18.76 -3.76
CA LYS A 109 -3.95 19.46 -2.48
C LYS A 109 -4.11 18.45 -1.35
N LEU A 110 -3.43 18.68 -0.24
CA LEU A 110 -3.47 17.80 0.92
C LEU A 110 -4.74 18.04 1.74
N GLU A 111 -5.65 17.09 1.68
CA GLU A 111 -6.80 16.99 2.58
C GLU A 111 -6.46 16.00 3.69
N VAL A 112 -6.15 16.52 4.89
CA VAL A 112 -5.55 15.77 6.00
C VAL A 112 -6.35 14.53 6.39
N GLU A 113 -7.68 14.62 6.44
CA GLU A 113 -8.53 13.47 6.81
C GLU A 113 -8.53 12.36 5.75
N VAL A 114 -8.41 12.72 4.47
CA VAL A 114 -8.30 11.74 3.38
C VAL A 114 -6.96 11.03 3.47
N ALA A 115 -5.86 11.78 3.53
CA ALA A 115 -4.53 11.22 3.63
C ALA A 115 -4.36 10.36 4.89
N LYS A 116 -4.93 10.77 6.02
CA LYS A 116 -4.93 10.01 7.27
C LYS A 116 -5.69 8.68 7.14
N ALA A 117 -6.83 8.66 6.44
CA ALA A 117 -7.57 7.43 6.18
C ALA A 117 -6.74 6.45 5.33
N VAL A 118 -6.02 6.96 4.33
CA VAL A 118 -5.09 6.16 3.53
C VAL A 118 -3.97 5.57 4.39
N VAL A 119 -3.27 6.40 5.17
CA VAL A 119 -2.18 5.94 6.04
C VAL A 119 -2.67 4.96 7.11
N SER A 120 -3.90 5.11 7.60
CA SER A 120 -4.53 4.12 8.48
C SER A 120 -4.64 2.74 7.79
N GLY A 121 -5.05 2.72 6.52
CA GLY A 121 -5.05 1.51 5.70
C GLY A 121 -3.66 0.92 5.49
N ILE A 122 -2.64 1.75 5.23
CA ILE A 122 -1.24 1.33 5.09
C ILE A 122 -0.75 0.71 6.41
N ALA A 123 -0.92 1.39 7.53
CA ALA A 123 -0.52 0.90 8.84
C ALA A 123 -1.21 -0.43 9.20
N LYS A 124 -2.50 -0.58 8.86
CA LYS A 124 -3.22 -1.86 9.01
C LYS A 124 -2.62 -2.96 8.12
N GLY A 125 -2.32 -2.64 6.86
CA GLY A 125 -1.63 -3.56 5.95
C GLY A 125 -0.28 -4.02 6.47
N CYS A 126 0.55 -3.08 6.96
CA CYS A 126 1.85 -3.38 7.55
C CYS A 126 1.72 -4.33 8.76
N LYS A 127 0.75 -4.09 9.66
CA LYS A 127 0.45 -5.00 10.78
C LYS A 127 0.05 -6.40 10.32
N MET A 128 -0.75 -6.51 9.26
CA MET A 128 -1.13 -7.81 8.68
C MET A 128 0.07 -8.54 8.06
N ALA A 129 0.97 -7.78 7.42
CA ALA A 129 2.21 -8.26 6.81
C ALA A 129 3.36 -8.48 7.81
N ASN A 130 3.18 -8.17 9.09
CA ASN A 130 4.22 -8.19 10.13
C ASN A 130 5.46 -7.32 9.78
N CYS A 131 5.29 -6.23 9.04
CA CYS A 131 6.34 -5.25 8.77
C CYS A 131 6.05 -3.90 9.43
N ALA A 132 7.09 -3.07 9.58
CA ALA A 132 6.96 -1.74 10.16
C ALA A 132 6.85 -0.66 9.08
N LEU A 133 5.92 0.29 9.21
CA LEU A 133 5.92 1.51 8.41
C LEU A 133 6.95 2.47 9.00
N ILE A 134 8.11 2.68 8.36
CA ILE A 134 9.24 3.41 8.99
C ILE A 134 9.44 4.83 8.46
N GLY A 135 8.73 5.20 7.41
CA GLY A 135 8.81 6.52 6.81
C GLY A 135 7.89 6.64 5.62
N GLY A 136 7.76 7.87 5.12
CA GLY A 136 7.01 8.16 3.92
C GLY A 136 7.14 9.64 3.57
N GLU A 137 6.58 10.04 2.45
CA GLU A 137 6.62 11.42 1.97
C GLU A 137 5.27 11.84 1.41
N THR A 138 4.94 13.13 1.55
CA THR A 138 3.68 13.70 1.07
C THR A 138 3.96 14.94 0.23
N ALA A 139 3.50 14.93 -1.02
CA ALA A 139 3.76 15.98 -1.98
C ALA A 139 2.46 16.61 -2.51
N GLU A 140 2.30 17.92 -2.30
CA GLU A 140 1.27 18.74 -2.94
C GLU A 140 1.79 19.27 -4.28
N MET A 141 1.12 18.88 -5.37
CA MET A 141 1.50 19.20 -6.74
C MET A 141 0.26 19.62 -7.55
N PRO A 142 -0.33 20.79 -7.28
CA PRO A 142 -1.59 21.26 -7.89
C PRO A 142 -1.50 21.48 -9.41
N GLY A 143 -0.29 21.64 -9.96
CA GLY A 143 -0.05 21.71 -11.40
C GLY A 143 0.07 20.36 -12.10
N MET A 144 0.15 19.25 -11.34
CA MET A 144 0.33 17.89 -11.86
C MET A 144 -0.93 17.03 -11.67
N TYR A 145 -1.56 17.13 -10.50
CA TYR A 145 -2.76 16.37 -10.15
C TYR A 145 -4.00 17.24 -10.24
N ALA A 146 -5.14 16.64 -10.60
CA ALA A 146 -6.41 17.35 -10.72
C ALA A 146 -7.23 17.25 -9.42
N LYS A 147 -7.62 18.39 -8.84
CA LYS A 147 -8.62 18.48 -7.74
C LYS A 147 -8.37 17.50 -6.57
N ASP A 148 -9.19 16.45 -6.49
CA ASP A 148 -9.21 15.45 -5.41
C ASP A 148 -8.40 14.20 -5.78
N ASP A 149 -7.72 14.21 -6.93
CA ASP A 149 -6.90 13.12 -7.40
C ASP A 149 -5.60 13.06 -6.59
N PHE A 150 -5.29 11.85 -6.16
CA PHE A 150 -4.02 11.51 -5.55
C PHE A 150 -3.54 10.18 -6.10
N ASP A 151 -2.24 9.97 -6.01
CA ASP A 151 -1.57 8.71 -6.33
C ASP A 151 -0.73 8.23 -5.15
N LEU A 152 -0.53 6.93 -5.10
CA LEU A 152 0.19 6.25 -4.04
C LEU A 152 1.25 5.35 -4.63
N ALA A 153 2.48 5.49 -4.13
CA ALA A 153 3.53 4.51 -4.34
C ALA A 153 3.96 3.91 -3.00
N GLY A 154 4.17 2.61 -3.01
CA GLY A 154 4.60 1.82 -1.87
C GLY A 154 5.99 1.26 -2.12
N PHE A 155 6.74 1.08 -1.04
CA PHE A 155 8.08 0.53 -1.06
C PHE A 155 8.21 -0.45 0.09
N ALA A 156 8.24 -1.75 -0.21
CA ALA A 156 8.48 -2.78 0.79
C ALA A 156 9.94 -3.26 0.67
N VAL A 157 10.58 -3.46 1.83
CA VAL A 157 11.88 -4.11 1.90
C VAL A 157 11.74 -5.39 2.71
N GLY A 158 12.25 -6.48 2.17
CA GLY A 158 12.29 -7.79 2.79
C GLY A 158 13.69 -8.38 2.81
N MET A 159 13.84 -9.49 3.54
CA MET A 159 15.09 -10.26 3.57
C MET A 159 14.79 -11.75 3.38
N ALA A 160 15.64 -12.41 2.59
CA ALA A 160 15.57 -13.85 2.32
C ALA A 160 16.95 -14.51 2.53
N GLU A 161 16.97 -15.84 2.53
CA GLU A 161 18.19 -16.61 2.27
C GLU A 161 18.45 -16.63 0.76
N GLU A 162 19.65 -16.26 0.34
CA GLU A 162 20.04 -16.20 -1.08
C GLU A 162 19.76 -17.52 -1.81
N ASP A 163 20.04 -18.65 -1.17
CA ASP A 163 19.85 -19.98 -1.74
C ASP A 163 18.37 -20.40 -1.90
N GLU A 164 17.43 -19.64 -1.32
CA GLU A 164 15.98 -19.89 -1.35
C GLU A 164 15.23 -19.01 -2.36
N ILE A 165 15.86 -18.01 -2.97
CA ILE A 165 15.21 -17.14 -3.96
C ILE A 165 14.87 -17.92 -5.24
N ASP A 166 15.86 -18.61 -5.83
CA ASP A 166 15.64 -19.43 -7.02
C ASP A 166 15.34 -20.89 -6.64
N ARG A 167 14.05 -21.21 -6.68
CA ARG A 167 13.54 -22.56 -6.45
C ARG A 167 13.11 -23.29 -7.72
N SER A 168 13.41 -22.74 -8.91
CA SER A 168 13.03 -23.36 -10.19
C SER A 168 13.56 -24.79 -10.33
N LYS A 169 14.75 -25.07 -9.77
CA LYS A 169 15.37 -26.40 -9.73
C LYS A 169 14.58 -27.47 -8.97
N PHE A 170 13.64 -27.08 -8.10
CA PHE A 170 12.81 -28.00 -7.33
C PHE A 170 11.50 -28.35 -8.02
N VAL A 171 11.14 -27.62 -9.10
CA VAL A 171 9.91 -27.86 -9.87
C VAL A 171 10.13 -29.01 -10.83
N LYS A 172 9.22 -29.98 -10.83
CA LYS A 172 9.25 -31.16 -11.70
C LYS A 172 7.87 -31.56 -12.20
N ASN A 173 7.85 -32.37 -13.27
CA ASN A 173 6.62 -32.95 -13.77
C ASN A 173 5.96 -33.82 -12.69
N GLY A 174 4.66 -33.62 -12.48
CA GLY A 174 3.87 -34.28 -11.44
C GLY A 174 3.70 -33.46 -10.15
N ASP A 175 4.32 -32.28 -10.04
CA ASP A 175 4.06 -31.37 -8.92
C ASP A 175 2.61 -30.83 -8.96
N ILE A 176 2.07 -30.51 -7.79
CA ILE A 176 0.69 -30.05 -7.62
C ILE A 176 0.69 -28.53 -7.47
N LEU A 177 -0.26 -27.86 -8.15
CA LEU A 177 -0.52 -26.44 -7.96
C LEU A 177 -1.53 -26.24 -6.83
N LEU A 178 -1.14 -25.45 -5.83
CA LEU A 178 -2.01 -25.00 -4.76
C LEU A 178 -2.34 -23.52 -4.98
N ALA A 179 -3.62 -23.17 -4.91
CA ALA A 179 -4.09 -21.80 -5.07
C ALA A 179 -4.65 -21.27 -3.76
N LEU A 180 -4.26 -20.06 -3.38
CA LEU A 180 -4.86 -19.33 -2.27
C LEU A 180 -5.98 -18.43 -2.82
N PRO A 181 -7.18 -18.44 -2.22
CA PRO A 181 -8.30 -17.67 -2.73
C PRO A 181 -8.08 -16.16 -2.53
N SER A 182 -8.37 -15.40 -3.58
CA SER A 182 -8.42 -13.94 -3.54
C SER A 182 -9.65 -13.44 -2.80
N SER A 183 -9.65 -12.14 -2.45
CA SER A 183 -10.80 -11.44 -1.87
C SER A 183 -11.70 -10.81 -2.94
N GLY A 184 -11.28 -10.87 -4.22
CA GLY A 184 -11.96 -10.22 -5.34
C GLY A 184 -10.96 -9.95 -6.47
N LEU A 185 -11.11 -8.80 -7.13
CA LEU A 185 -10.17 -8.33 -8.18
C LEU A 185 -8.80 -7.89 -7.64
N HIS A 186 -8.66 -7.80 -6.31
CA HIS A 186 -7.47 -7.26 -5.66
C HIS A 186 -7.20 -5.82 -6.13
N SER A 187 -6.02 -5.53 -6.68
CA SER A 187 -5.65 -4.21 -7.24
C SER A 187 -5.45 -4.21 -8.76
N ASN A 188 -5.81 -5.31 -9.44
CA ASN A 188 -5.59 -5.47 -10.88
C ASN A 188 -6.89 -5.50 -11.69
N GLY A 189 -6.84 -5.07 -12.95
CA GLY A 189 -7.96 -5.19 -13.90
C GLY A 189 -9.08 -4.13 -13.76
N TYR A 190 -8.93 -3.13 -12.88
CA TYR A 190 -9.97 -2.13 -12.62
C TYR A 190 -10.32 -1.25 -13.83
N SER A 191 -9.37 -1.02 -14.74
CA SER A 191 -9.64 -0.30 -15.99
C SER A 191 -10.67 -1.05 -16.85
N LEU A 192 -10.55 -2.37 -16.95
CA LEU A 192 -11.51 -3.20 -17.67
C LEU A 192 -12.82 -3.33 -16.90
N ALA A 193 -12.75 -3.60 -15.59
CA ALA A 193 -13.93 -3.73 -14.74
C ALA A 193 -14.80 -2.47 -14.82
N ARG A 194 -14.21 -1.28 -14.79
CA ARG A 194 -14.94 0.00 -14.92
C ARG A 194 -15.64 0.15 -16.26
N LYS A 195 -14.95 -0.16 -17.37
CA LYS A 195 -15.53 -0.11 -18.71
C LYS A 195 -16.71 -1.07 -18.87
N VAL A 196 -16.59 -2.27 -18.32
CA VAL A 196 -17.67 -3.26 -18.38
C VAL A 196 -18.84 -2.84 -17.49
N LEU A 197 -18.59 -2.59 -16.21
CA LEU A 197 -19.65 -2.39 -15.21
C LEU A 197 -20.36 -1.03 -15.35
N PHE A 198 -19.60 0.05 -15.49
CA PHE A 198 -20.16 1.41 -15.44
C PHE A 198 -20.40 2.01 -16.82
N GLU A 199 -19.56 1.70 -17.81
CA GLU A 199 -19.73 2.24 -19.17
C GLU A 199 -20.64 1.37 -20.03
N SER A 200 -20.49 0.04 -20.00
CA SER A 200 -21.26 -0.88 -20.86
C SER A 200 -22.57 -1.29 -20.21
N LEU A 201 -22.53 -1.78 -18.97
CA LEU A 201 -23.71 -2.26 -18.24
C LEU A 201 -24.48 -1.15 -17.50
N LYS A 202 -23.88 0.05 -17.38
CA LYS A 202 -24.49 1.22 -16.70
C LYS A 202 -24.93 0.93 -15.25
N LEU A 203 -24.24 0.02 -14.57
CA LEU A 203 -24.47 -0.23 -13.15
C LEU A 203 -24.12 1.00 -12.32
N LYS A 204 -24.65 1.07 -11.10
CA LYS A 204 -24.37 2.10 -10.11
C LYS A 204 -23.63 1.52 -8.92
N PHE A 205 -23.00 2.39 -8.14
CA PHE A 205 -22.24 1.97 -6.94
C PHE A 205 -23.10 1.25 -5.91
N ASP A 206 -24.37 1.61 -5.79
CA ASP A 206 -25.35 1.06 -4.86
C ASP A 206 -26.17 -0.12 -5.40
N ASP A 207 -25.94 -0.53 -6.66
CA ASP A 207 -26.53 -1.75 -7.19
C ASP A 207 -26.10 -2.96 -6.36
N LYS A 208 -27.03 -3.88 -6.14
CA LYS A 208 -26.82 -5.02 -5.26
C LYS A 208 -26.35 -6.26 -6.01
N ILE A 209 -25.24 -6.84 -5.56
CA ILE A 209 -24.78 -8.17 -5.97
C ILE A 209 -24.67 -9.00 -4.70
N GLU A 210 -25.41 -10.11 -4.62
CA GLU A 210 -25.44 -11.00 -3.46
C GLU A 210 -25.69 -10.25 -2.12
N GLY A 211 -26.51 -9.21 -2.16
CA GLY A 211 -26.88 -8.39 -1.00
C GLY A 211 -25.90 -7.29 -0.61
N LYS A 212 -24.70 -7.21 -1.21
CA LYS A 212 -23.72 -6.13 -0.99
C LYS A 212 -23.81 -5.06 -2.09
N ASN A 213 -23.43 -3.82 -1.78
CA ASN A 213 -23.31 -2.81 -2.84
C ASN A 213 -22.14 -3.16 -3.76
N LEU A 214 -22.29 -2.93 -5.06
CA LEU A 214 -21.23 -3.16 -6.04
C LEU A 214 -19.92 -2.49 -5.65
N ILE A 215 -19.98 -1.24 -5.17
CA ILE A 215 -18.77 -0.51 -4.77
C ILE A 215 -18.05 -1.16 -3.58
N ASP A 216 -18.77 -1.78 -2.65
CA ASP A 216 -18.17 -2.45 -1.49
C ASP A 216 -17.45 -3.73 -1.93
N ILE A 217 -18.00 -4.45 -2.91
CA ILE A 217 -17.36 -5.63 -3.51
C ILE A 217 -16.10 -5.22 -4.28
N LEU A 218 -16.17 -4.15 -5.06
CA LEU A 218 -15.03 -3.66 -5.84
C LEU A 218 -13.94 -3.02 -4.97
N LEU A 219 -14.28 -2.50 -3.78
CA LEU A 219 -13.30 -1.93 -2.85
C LEU A 219 -12.90 -2.90 -1.73
N GLU A 220 -13.31 -4.16 -1.82
CA GLU A 220 -12.79 -5.21 -0.94
C GLU A 220 -11.25 -5.22 -1.06
N PRO A 221 -10.52 -5.08 0.06
CA PRO A 221 -9.08 -4.91 0.01
C PRO A 221 -8.38 -6.19 -0.41
N THR A 222 -7.24 -6.03 -1.06
CA THR A 222 -6.34 -7.11 -1.46
C THR A 222 -5.92 -7.90 -0.22
N ARG A 223 -5.96 -9.23 -0.36
CA ARG A 223 -5.54 -10.15 0.70
C ARG A 223 -4.02 -10.13 0.82
N ILE A 224 -3.53 -10.04 2.05
CA ILE A 224 -2.11 -10.14 2.38
C ILE A 224 -1.84 -11.59 2.78
N TYR A 225 -0.98 -12.28 2.02
CA TYR A 225 -0.72 -13.72 2.20
C TYR A 225 0.50 -14.02 3.05
N VAL A 226 1.18 -13.00 3.58
CA VAL A 226 2.46 -13.13 4.30
C VAL A 226 2.38 -14.16 5.44
N ARG A 227 1.33 -14.11 6.25
CA ARG A 227 1.13 -15.07 7.36
C ARG A 227 0.75 -16.47 6.89
N ASP A 228 0.05 -16.58 5.76
CA ASP A 228 -0.32 -17.90 5.21
C ASP A 228 0.92 -18.61 4.61
N PHE A 229 1.91 -17.84 4.17
CA PHE A 229 3.10 -18.34 3.46
C PHE A 229 4.33 -18.56 4.35
N LEU A 230 4.58 -17.66 5.32
CA LEU A 230 5.79 -17.70 6.17
C LEU A 230 5.61 -18.46 7.50
N THR A 231 4.42 -19.00 7.78
CA THR A 231 4.15 -19.84 8.97
C THR A 231 4.85 -21.19 8.95
#